data_AF-A0A3R8QAY7-F1
#
_entry.id   AF-A0A3R8QAY7-F1
#
_cell.length_a   1.000
_cell.length_b   1.000
_cell.length_c   1.000
_cell.angle_alpha   90.00
_cell.angle_beta   90.00
_cell.angle_gamma   90.00
#
_symmetry.space_group_name_H-M   'P 1'
#
loop_
_entity.id
_entity.type
_entity.pdbx_description
1 polymer ?
#
loop_
_entity_poly.entity_id
_entity_poly.type
_entity_poly.pdbx_seq_one_letter_code
_entity_poly.pdbx_strand_id
1 'polypeptide(L)'
;MSTRRSLFMLITSWRIRAALLWLAHRPVAAVSPLAGIGLRVVLGWGNPAWAPPAAGWSTAALILATLAGLRLHREMDAPGVPCRWCEFEFEPEGDHRP
;
A
#
# COMPACT_ATOMS: atom_id res chain seq x y z
N MET A 1 1.25 30.86 0.44
CA MET A 1 0.55 29.76 1.16
C MET A 1 0.26 28.66 0.13
N SER A 2 0.95 27.52 0.19
CA SER A 2 0.68 26.41 -0.74
C SER A 2 -0.60 25.71 -0.30
N THR A 3 -1.68 25.89 -1.07
CA THR A 3 -2.96 25.20 -0.88
C THR A 3 -2.76 23.71 -1.16
N ARG A 4 -2.16 22.96 -0.24
CA ARG A 4 -2.11 21.50 -0.33
C ARG A 4 -3.54 21.01 -0.21
N ARG A 5 -4.18 20.71 -1.34
CA ARG A 5 -5.48 20.05 -1.38
C ARG A 5 -5.38 18.76 -0.57
N SER A 6 -6.28 18.59 0.41
CA SER A 6 -6.37 17.38 1.21
C SER A 6 -6.76 16.20 0.33
N LEU A 7 -6.01 15.11 0.40
CA LEU A 7 -6.35 13.86 -0.28
C LEU A 7 -7.65 13.28 0.26
N PHE A 8 -7.90 13.44 1.56
CA PHE A 8 -9.16 13.06 2.17
C PHE A 8 -10.33 13.75 1.45
N MET A 9 -10.29 15.07 1.26
CA MET A 9 -11.36 15.79 0.55
C MET A 9 -11.47 15.44 -0.94
N LEU A 10 -10.34 15.18 -1.61
CA LEU A 10 -10.32 14.87 -3.04
C LEU A 10 -10.88 13.49 -3.38
N ILE A 11 -10.60 12.49 -2.54
CA ILE A 11 -11.02 11.10 -2.79
C ILE A 11 -12.38 10.92 -2.14
N THR A 12 -13.47 11.10 -2.86
CA THR A 12 -14.83 10.98 -2.27
C THR A 12 -15.24 9.54 -1.98
N SER A 13 -14.65 8.57 -2.69
CA SER A 13 -14.99 7.15 -2.54
C SER A 13 -14.33 6.52 -1.31
N TRP A 14 -15.15 6.06 -0.37
CA TRP A 14 -14.70 5.28 0.78
C TRP A 14 -13.89 4.04 0.38
N ARG A 15 -14.29 3.35 -0.70
CA ARG A 15 -13.58 2.14 -1.17
C ARG A 15 -12.15 2.44 -1.59
N ILE A 16 -11.93 3.58 -2.26
CA ILE A 16 -10.60 4.00 -2.68
C ILE A 16 -9.77 4.40 -1.46
N ARG A 17 -10.33 5.18 -0.53
CA ARG A 17 -9.64 5.51 0.73
C ARG A 17 -9.23 4.26 1.50
N ALA A 18 -10.15 3.31 1.67
CA ALA A 18 -9.90 2.03 2.32
C ALA A 18 -8.79 1.23 1.64
N ALA A 19 -8.80 1.14 0.30
CA ALA A 19 -7.76 0.43 -0.44
C ALA A 19 -6.39 1.09 -0.28
N LEU A 20 -6.32 2.42 -0.31
CA LEU A 20 -5.07 3.17 -0.10
C LEU A 20 -4.53 3.00 1.32
N LEU A 21 -5.41 3.06 2.33
CA LEU A 21 -5.03 2.83 3.73
C LEU A 21 -4.56 1.39 3.96
N TRP A 22 -5.24 0.40 3.37
CA TRP A 22 -4.78 -0.99 3.39
C TRP A 22 -3.39 -1.14 2.77
N LEU A 23 -3.17 -0.51 1.61
CA LEU A 23 -1.90 -0.57 0.89
C LEU A 23 -0.76 0.10 1.69
N ALA A 24 -1.06 1.20 2.40
CA ALA A 24 -0.10 1.86 3.29
C ALA A 24 0.38 0.93 4.42
N HIS A 25 -0.46 0.03 4.92
CA HIS A 25 -0.10 -0.96 5.95
C HIS A 25 0.49 -2.25 5.36
N ARG A 26 0.43 -2.44 4.04
CA ARG A 26 0.99 -3.62 3.35
C ARG A 26 1.87 -3.20 2.18
N PRO A 27 3.01 -2.53 2.43
CA PRO A 27 3.87 -2.01 1.36
C PRO A 27 4.42 -3.12 0.45
N VAL A 28 4.59 -4.35 0.98
CA VAL A 28 5.00 -5.52 0.18
C VAL A 28 4.01 -5.84 -0.95
N ALA A 29 2.72 -5.52 -0.79
CA ALA A 29 1.74 -5.74 -1.85
C ALA A 29 2.05 -4.90 -3.10
N ALA A 30 2.72 -3.75 -2.95
CA ALA A 30 3.06 -2.88 -4.07
C ALA A 30 4.10 -3.49 -5.01
N VAL A 31 5.00 -4.34 -4.49
CA VAL A 31 6.05 -5.00 -5.30
C VAL A 31 5.63 -6.38 -5.81
N SER A 32 4.44 -6.84 -5.44
CA SER A 32 3.93 -8.16 -5.82
C SER A 32 3.90 -8.44 -7.34
N PRO A 33 3.62 -7.45 -8.25
CA PRO A 33 3.64 -7.73 -9.68
C PRO A 33 5.04 -8.10 -10.18
N LEU A 34 6.08 -7.36 -9.77
CA LEU A 34 7.47 -7.68 -10.11
C LEU A 34 7.93 -8.99 -9.46
N ALA A 35 7.54 -9.24 -8.21
CA ALA A 35 7.83 -10.51 -7.54
C ALA A 35 7.23 -11.71 -8.32
N GLY A 36 6.01 -11.56 -8.85
CA GLY A 36 5.37 -12.55 -9.71
C GLY A 36 6.16 -12.83 -10.99
N ILE A 37 6.65 -11.78 -11.67
CA ILE A 37 7.53 -11.96 -12.85
C ILE A 37 8.82 -12.68 -12.46
N GLY A 38 9.48 -12.26 -11.38
CA GLY A 38 10.70 -12.89 -10.89
C GLY A 38 10.51 -14.37 -10.57
N LEU A 39 9.40 -14.71 -9.91
CA LEU A 39 9.05 -16.10 -9.59
C LEU A 39 8.88 -16.95 -10.86
N ARG A 40 8.22 -16.41 -11.90
CA ARG A 40 8.07 -17.12 -13.18
C ARG A 40 9.43 -17.42 -13.83
N VAL A 41 10.37 -16.47 -13.78
CA VAL A 41 11.74 -16.68 -14.27
C VAL A 41 12.44 -17.80 -13.49
N VAL A 42 12.35 -17.78 -12.16
CA VAL A 42 12.97 -18.82 -11.29
C VAL A 42 12.39 -20.20 -11.56
N LEU A 43 11.08 -20.29 -11.84
CA LEU A 43 10.41 -21.55 -12.18
C LEU A 43 10.63 -22.01 -13.64
N GLY A 44 11.42 -21.26 -14.43
CA GLY A 44 11.67 -21.57 -15.83
C GLY A 44 10.45 -21.36 -16.74
N TRP A 45 9.44 -20.62 -16.28
CA TRP A 45 8.26 -20.32 -17.06
C TRP A 45 8.52 -19.12 -17.97
N GLY A 46 8.19 -19.26 -19.25
CA GLY A 46 8.23 -18.15 -20.19
C GLY A 46 7.32 -17.00 -19.74
N ASN A 47 7.80 -15.77 -19.90
CA ASN A 47 6.97 -14.57 -19.73
C ASN A 47 6.62 -14.03 -21.11
N PRO A 48 5.33 -13.76 -21.41
CA PRO A 48 4.99 -13.10 -22.65
C PRO A 48 5.59 -11.68 -22.65
N ALA A 49 5.96 -11.17 -23.83
CA ALA A 49 6.73 -9.93 -23.96
C ALA A 49 6.07 -8.70 -23.29
N TRP A 50 4.75 -8.68 -23.18
CA TRP A 50 4.00 -7.60 -22.55
C TRP A 50 4.02 -7.66 -21.01
N ALA A 51 4.32 -8.81 -20.39
CA ALA A 51 4.14 -8.99 -18.95
C ALA A 51 5.19 -8.26 -18.10
N PRO A 52 6.50 -8.31 -18.38
CA PRO A 52 7.49 -7.53 -17.64
C PRO A 52 7.24 -6.00 -17.65
N PRO A 53 6.98 -5.34 -18.81
CA PRO A 53 6.69 -3.91 -18.78
C PRO A 53 5.37 -3.59 -18.08
N ALA A 54 4.32 -4.41 -18.23
CA ALA A 54 3.07 -4.24 -17.50
C ALA A 54 3.29 -4.34 -15.97
N ALA A 55 4.07 -5.33 -15.52
CA ALA A 55 4.41 -5.50 -14.10
C ALA A 55 5.20 -4.31 -13.53
N GLY A 56 6.11 -3.74 -14.34
CA GLY A 56 6.84 -2.52 -14.00
C GLY A 56 5.90 -1.34 -13.78
N TRP A 57 5.02 -1.06 -14.75
CA TRP A 57 4.05 0.03 -14.65
C TRP A 57 3.05 -0.17 -13.51
N SER A 58 2.55 -1.39 -13.30
CA SER A 58 1.65 -1.67 -12.19
C SER A 58 2.33 -1.50 -10.84
N THR A 59 3.60 -1.89 -10.72
CA THR A 59 4.37 -1.70 -9.49
C THR A 59 4.59 -0.22 -9.21
N ALA A 60 4.95 0.57 -10.21
CA ALA A 60 5.08 2.02 -10.07
C ALA A 60 3.76 2.67 -9.62
N ALA A 61 2.63 2.28 -10.23
CA ALA A 61 1.31 2.77 -9.85
C ALA A 61 0.95 2.39 -8.41
N LEU A 62 1.26 1.16 -7.98
CA LEU A 62 1.02 0.71 -6.61
C LEU A 62 1.91 1.44 -5.61
N ILE A 63 3.18 1.70 -5.93
CA ILE A 63 4.07 2.50 -5.07
C ILE A 63 3.49 3.92 -4.86
N LEU A 64 3.03 4.56 -5.95
CA LEU A 64 2.38 5.88 -5.86
C LEU A 64 1.10 5.81 -5.01
N ALA A 65 0.31 4.75 -5.15
CA ALA A 65 -0.86 4.51 -4.32
C ALA A 65 -0.50 4.31 -2.84
N THR A 66 0.58 3.59 -2.53
CA THR A 66 1.08 3.43 -1.16
C THR A 66 1.46 4.78 -0.56
N LEU A 67 2.18 5.62 -1.31
CA LEU A 67 2.56 6.96 -0.87
C LEU A 67 1.32 7.86 -0.64
N ALA A 68 0.33 7.77 -1.53
CA ALA A 68 -0.94 8.46 -1.36
C ALA A 68 -1.69 7.97 -0.11
N GLY A 69 -1.69 6.66 0.14
CA GLY A 69 -2.24 6.04 1.34
C GLY A 69 -1.57 6.51 2.62
N LEU A 70 -0.24 6.55 2.66
CA LEU A 70 0.54 7.08 3.80
C LEU A 70 0.23 8.54 4.07
N ARG A 71 0.09 9.35 3.01
CA ARG A 71 -0.30 10.75 3.16
C ARG A 71 -1.74 10.87 3.67
N LEU A 72 -2.66 10.10 3.13
CA LEU A 72 -4.07 10.05 3.57
C LEU A 72 -4.17 9.65 5.05
N HIS A 73 -3.36 8.68 5.48
CA HIS A 73 -3.27 8.24 6.87
C HIS A 73 -2.90 9.41 7.80
N ARG A 74 -1.81 10.12 7.49
CA ARG A 74 -1.37 11.30 8.28
C ARG A 74 -2.41 12.41 8.31
N GLU A 75 -3.16 12.59 7.22
CA GLU A 75 -4.27 13.56 7.17
C GLU A 75 -5.45 13.14 8.07
N MET A 76 -5.64 11.83 8.29
CA MET A 76 -6.67 11.27 9.18
C MET A 76 -6.25 11.22 10.65
N ASP A 77 -4.95 11.07 10.92
CA ASP A 77 -4.39 11.08 12.28
C ASP A 77 -4.56 12.45 12.95
N ALA A 78 -4.42 13.55 12.20
CA ALA A 78 -4.55 14.91 12.72
C ALA A 78 -5.93 15.20 13.37
N PRO A 79 -7.07 14.82 12.78
CA PRO A 79 -8.38 14.89 13.43
C PRO A 79 -8.73 13.70 14.35
N GLY A 80 -7.83 12.73 14.53
CA GLY A 80 -8.07 11.54 15.36
C GLY A 80 -9.06 10.54 14.77
N VAL A 81 -9.15 10.44 13.44
CA VAL A 81 -10.05 9.48 12.78
C VAL A 81 -9.46 8.08 12.89
N PRO A 82 -10.19 7.08 13.44
CA PRO A 82 -9.65 5.75 13.64
C PRO A 82 -9.36 5.05 12.31
N CYS A 83 -8.19 4.42 12.23
CA CYS A 83 -7.78 3.60 11.11
C CYS A 83 -7.89 2.12 11.48
N ARG A 84 -8.80 1.40 10.82
CA ARG A 84 -9.05 -0.04 11.04
C ARG A 84 -7.80 -0.91 10.88
N TRP A 85 -6.80 -0.47 10.11
CA TRP A 85 -5.60 -1.26 9.85
C TRP A 85 -4.47 -1.06 10.85
N CYS A 86 -4.55 -0.05 11.73
CA CYS A 86 -3.58 0.16 12.81
C CYS A 86 -3.76 -0.82 13.98
N GLU A 87 -4.96 -1.38 14.15
CA GLU A 87 -5.29 -2.27 15.28
C GLU A 87 -4.58 -3.64 15.21
N PHE A 88 -3.85 -3.94 14.13
CA PHE A 88 -3.19 -5.23 13.92
C PHE A 88 -1.72 -5.29 14.41
N GLU A 89 -1.16 -4.23 15.01
CA GLU A 89 0.28 -4.17 15.33
C GLU A 89 0.66 -4.28 16.82
N PHE A 90 -0.26 -4.56 17.75
CA PHE A 90 0.12 -4.75 19.16
C PHE A 90 -0.58 -5.94 19.80
N GLU A 91 -0.11 -7.14 19.49
CA GLU A 91 -0.01 -8.18 20.51
C GLU A 91 1.40 -8.02 21.10
N PRO A 92 1.58 -7.36 22.26
CA PRO A 92 2.88 -7.35 22.91
C PRO A 92 3.22 -8.80 23.23
N GLU A 93 4.26 -9.33 22.59
CA GLU A 93 4.98 -10.53 22.96
C GLU A 93 5.06 -10.56 24.49
N GLY A 94 4.23 -11.43 25.08
CA GLY A 94 4.09 -11.52 26.52
C GLY A 94 5.46 -11.79 27.12
N ASP A 95 5.90 -10.84 27.96
CA ASP A 95 7.00 -10.92 28.90
C ASP A 95 7.08 -12.32 29.55
N HIS A 96 7.82 -13.23 28.93
CA HIS A 96 8.32 -14.45 29.57
C HIS A 96 9.63 -14.10 30.25
N ARG A 97 9.51 -13.47 31.42
CA ARG A 97 10.57 -13.56 32.44
C ARG A 97 10.29 -14.77 33.33
N PRO A 98 11.33 -15.59 33.62
CA PRO A 98 11.22 -16.76 34.48
C PRO A 98 10.88 -16.39 35.93
#